data_AF-A0AAU6KUV5-F1
#
_entry.id   AF-A0AAU6KUV5-F1
#
_cell.length_a   1.000
_cell.length_b   1.000
_cell.length_c   1.000
_cell.angle_alpha   90.00
_cell.angle_beta   90.00
_cell.angle_gamma   90.00
#
_symmetry.space_group_name_H-M   'P 1'
#
loop_
_entity.id
_entity.type
_entity.pdbx_description
1 polymer ?
#
loop_
_entity_poly.entity_id
_entity_poly.type
_entity_poly.pdbx_seq_one_letter_code
_entity_poly.pdbx_strand_id
1 'polypeptide(L)'
;MARRCPTCSKVPPSTGCRSSPPNRIRELLTDHALRAGIVDVDGTPLRFTPHDFRRILSTETVNGGLPIHIAAKLLGHLDLNTTQAYVAVCPEEVIRHHRQLVDQRRKHRPSEEYRDPSDTEWEDFRGHFSLRKVALGTCDRPYGTPCRHENACASEL
;
A
#
# COMPACT_ATOMS: atom_id res chain seq x y z
N MET A 1 35.62 12.42 29.76
CA MET A 1 34.29 12.84 30.27
C MET A 1 33.20 12.10 29.51
N ALA A 2 32.60 11.06 30.11
CA ALA A 2 31.55 10.26 29.48
C ALA A 2 30.26 11.09 29.38
N ARG A 3 29.81 11.39 28.16
CA ARG A 3 28.53 12.09 27.92
C ARG A 3 27.40 11.13 28.29
N ARG A 4 26.58 11.50 29.29
CA ARG A 4 25.36 10.77 29.65
C ARG A 4 24.36 10.82 28.51
N CYS A 5 23.69 9.69 28.27
CA CYS A 5 22.60 9.57 27.31
C CYS A 5 21.38 10.37 27.81
N PRO A 6 20.86 11.35 27.05
CA PRO A 6 19.76 12.22 27.50
C PRO A 6 18.38 11.53 27.57
N THR A 7 18.25 10.28 27.10
CA THR A 7 16.97 9.56 27.08
C THR A 7 16.70 8.68 28.30
N CYS A 8 17.65 8.58 29.25
CA CYS A 8 17.54 7.68 30.41
C CYS A 8 16.67 8.21 31.57
N SER A 9 15.82 9.22 31.33
CA SER A 9 15.03 9.87 32.40
C SER A 9 13.66 9.21 32.69
N LYS A 10 13.28 8.13 32.00
CA LYS A 10 11.94 7.50 32.12
C LYS A 10 11.94 6.01 32.46
N VAL A 11 13.09 5.43 32.83
CA VAL A 11 13.16 4.02 33.27
C VAL A 11 13.36 4.00 34.78
N PRO A 12 12.52 3.29 35.57
CA PRO A 12 12.70 3.19 37.02
C PRO A 12 14.10 2.61 37.34
N PRO A 13 14.72 2.99 38.47
CA PRO A 13 16.11 2.65 38.77
C PRO A 13 16.26 1.15 39.07
N SER A 14 16.32 0.31 38.05
CA SER A 14 16.81 -1.05 38.17
C SER A 14 18.33 -1.03 38.13
N THR A 15 18.95 -1.43 39.24
CA THR A 15 20.30 -1.98 39.38
C THR A 15 21.27 -1.65 38.23
N GLY A 16 21.89 -0.47 38.27
CA GLY A 16 23.04 -0.08 37.45
C GLY A 16 22.84 -0.24 35.94
N CYS A 17 22.52 0.86 35.25
CA CYS A 17 22.52 0.95 33.79
C CYS A 17 23.94 0.71 33.22
N ARG A 18 24.38 -0.55 33.18
CA ARG A 18 25.54 -0.99 32.41
C ARG A 18 25.07 -1.10 30.97
N SER A 19 25.63 -0.27 30.10
CA SER A 19 25.46 -0.44 28.66
C SER A 19 25.96 -1.82 28.28
N SER A 20 25.10 -2.62 27.63
CA SER A 20 25.51 -3.89 27.07
C SER A 20 26.65 -3.64 26.06
N PRO A 21 27.70 -4.49 26.02
CA PRO A 21 28.78 -4.30 25.07
C PRO A 21 28.22 -4.33 23.63
N PRO A 22 28.82 -3.57 22.69
CA PRO A 22 28.24 -3.33 21.36
C PRO A 22 28.01 -4.61 20.53
N ASN A 23 28.71 -5.71 20.89
CA ASN A 23 28.62 -7.00 20.20
C ASN A 23 27.81 -8.05 20.95
N ARG A 24 27.27 -7.75 22.14
CA ARG A 24 26.60 -8.75 22.98
C ARG A 24 25.45 -9.46 22.26
N ILE A 25 24.64 -8.70 21.51
CA ILE A 25 23.53 -9.27 20.75
C ILE A 25 24.04 -10.18 19.63
N ARG A 26 25.12 -9.80 18.93
CA ARG A 26 25.71 -10.63 17.87
C ARG A 26 26.26 -11.95 18.41
N GLU A 27 26.90 -11.91 19.58
CA GLU A 27 27.40 -13.10 20.28
C GLU A 27 26.26 -14.05 20.66
N LEU A 28 25.19 -13.52 21.25
CA LEU A 28 24.02 -14.31 21.63
C LEU A 28 23.33 -14.93 20.41
N LEU A 29 23.16 -14.16 19.33
CA LEU A 29 22.59 -14.65 18.08
C LEU A 29 23.43 -15.77 17.45
N THR A 30 24.76 -15.61 17.44
CA THR A 30 25.67 -16.66 16.97
C THR A 30 25.50 -17.94 17.79
N ASP A 31 25.56 -17.83 19.12
CA ASP A 31 25.48 -18.98 20.02
C ASP A 31 24.14 -19.71 19.88
N HIS A 32 23.03 -18.98 19.72
CA HIS A 32 21.73 -19.59 19.44
C HIS A 32 21.67 -20.25 18.06
N ALA A 33 22.22 -19.65 17.01
CA ALA A 33 22.27 -20.27 15.68
C ALA A 33 23.04 -21.60 15.70
N LEU A 34 24.17 -21.65 16.43
CA LEU A 34 24.95 -22.87 16.63
C LEU A 34 24.16 -23.94 17.38
N ARG A 35 23.49 -23.59 18.48
CA ARG A 35 22.67 -24.53 19.25
C ARG A 35 21.47 -25.06 18.47
N ALA A 36 20.90 -24.23 17.60
CA ALA A 36 19.80 -24.61 16.72
C ALA A 36 20.25 -25.45 15.51
N GLY A 37 21.57 -25.62 15.30
CA GLY A 37 22.11 -26.38 14.17
C GLY A 37 21.86 -25.69 12.82
N ILE A 38 21.70 -24.35 12.80
CA ILE A 38 21.45 -23.61 11.57
C ILE A 38 22.76 -23.40 10.83
N VAL A 39 22.83 -23.93 9.61
CA VAL A 39 23.99 -23.86 8.73
C VAL A 39 23.64 -23.17 7.41
N ASP A 40 24.64 -22.56 6.80
CA ASP A 40 24.57 -22.01 5.45
C ASP A 40 24.66 -23.14 4.40
N VAL A 41 24.47 -22.82 3.12
CA VAL A 41 24.46 -23.77 1.99
C VAL A 41 25.74 -24.59 1.92
N ASP A 42 26.88 -23.99 2.30
CA ASP A 42 28.19 -24.64 2.31
C ASP A 42 28.48 -25.44 3.61
N GLY A 43 27.48 -25.61 4.49
CA GLY A 43 27.60 -26.34 5.75
C GLY A 43 28.29 -25.57 6.88
N THR A 44 28.67 -24.31 6.65
CA THR A 44 29.25 -23.45 7.70
C THR A 44 28.17 -22.89 8.63
N PRO A 45 28.48 -22.61 9.91
CA PRO A 45 27.48 -22.04 10.82
C PRO A 45 26.98 -20.67 10.36
N LEU A 46 25.66 -20.53 10.24
CA LEU A 46 25.05 -19.30 9.76
C LEU A 46 25.26 -18.15 10.76
N ARG A 47 25.63 -16.96 10.25
CA ARG A 47 25.91 -15.77 11.05
C ARG A 47 24.84 -14.72 10.88
N PHE A 48 23.92 -14.65 11.84
CA PHE A 48 22.93 -13.58 11.87
C PHE A 48 23.49 -12.27 12.42
N THR A 49 23.10 -11.18 11.78
CA THR A 49 23.23 -9.83 12.30
C THR A 49 21.86 -9.31 12.75
N PRO A 50 21.79 -8.34 13.70
CA PRO A 50 20.53 -7.69 14.05
C PRO A 50 19.80 -7.07 12.84
N HIS A 51 20.56 -6.66 11.81
CA HIS A 51 20.01 -6.12 10.59
C HIS A 51 19.19 -7.18 9.82
N ASP A 52 19.60 -8.44 9.83
CA ASP A 52 18.88 -9.52 9.12
C ASP A 52 17.48 -9.73 9.68
N PHE A 53 17.33 -9.67 11.01
CA PHE A 53 16.02 -9.70 11.66
C PHE A 53 15.15 -8.49 11.28
N ARG A 54 15.75 -7.31 11.13
CA ARG A 54 15.04 -6.13 10.60
C ARG A 54 14.56 -6.38 9.18
N ARG A 55 15.38 -7.01 8.31
CA ARG A 55 14.99 -7.35 6.93
C ARG A 55 13.83 -8.34 6.92
N ILE A 56 13.95 -9.45 7.66
CA ILE A 56 12.93 -10.50 7.76
C ILE A 56 11.60 -9.90 8.24
N LEU A 57 11.61 -9.17 9.36
CA LEU A 57 10.43 -8.51 9.90
C LEU A 57 9.79 -7.56 8.88
N SER A 58 10.60 -6.76 8.17
CA SER A 58 10.09 -5.80 7.19
C SER A 58 9.38 -6.50 6.03
N THR A 59 10.01 -7.53 5.47
CA THR A 59 9.45 -8.31 4.37
C THR A 59 8.19 -9.05 4.78
N GLU A 60 8.19 -9.76 5.92
CA GLU A 60 7.00 -10.46 6.42
C GLU A 60 5.83 -9.51 6.70
N THR A 61 6.12 -8.35 7.29
CA THR A 61 5.09 -7.36 7.63
C THR A 61 4.40 -6.82 6.37
N VAL A 62 5.17 -6.46 5.34
CA VAL A 62 4.61 -5.90 4.10
C VAL A 62 3.91 -7.00 3.29
N ASN A 63 4.52 -8.18 3.14
CA ASN A 63 3.92 -9.30 2.40
C ASN A 63 2.66 -9.84 3.12
N GLY A 64 2.60 -9.71 4.44
CA GLY A 64 1.39 -9.96 5.25
C GLY A 64 0.25 -8.96 5.02
N GLY A 65 0.45 -7.96 4.16
CA GLY A 65 -0.55 -6.98 3.76
C GLY A 65 -0.53 -5.68 4.56
N LEU A 66 0.46 -5.46 5.43
CA LEU A 66 0.59 -4.16 6.11
C LEU A 66 1.00 -3.09 5.08
N PRO A 67 0.26 -1.97 4.98
CA PRO A 67 0.65 -0.88 4.11
C PRO A 67 2.08 -0.39 4.40
N ILE A 68 2.87 -0.22 3.35
CA ILE A 68 4.31 0.07 3.43
C ILE A 68 4.64 1.31 4.27
N HIS A 69 3.79 2.34 4.27
CA HIS A 69 4.01 3.55 5.06
C HIS A 69 3.82 3.32 6.57
N ILE A 70 2.99 2.36 6.97
CA ILE A 70 2.84 1.94 8.37
C ILE A 70 4.06 1.12 8.78
N ALA A 71 4.48 0.17 7.93
CA ALA A 71 5.70 -0.60 8.14
C ALA A 71 6.93 0.31 8.31
N ALA A 72 7.09 1.32 7.44
CA ALA A 72 8.15 2.32 7.54
C ALA A 72 8.15 3.04 8.89
N LYS A 73 6.97 3.41 9.39
CA LYS A 73 6.83 4.10 10.69
C LYS A 73 7.19 3.20 11.86
N LEU A 74 6.84 1.91 11.83
CA LEU A 74 7.24 0.92 12.84
C LEU A 74 8.76 0.73 12.86
N LEU A 75 9.40 0.75 11.69
CA LEU A 75 10.85 0.61 11.54
C LEU A 75 11.61 1.91 11.84
N GLY A 76 10.93 3.02 12.06
CA GLY A 76 11.54 4.34 12.25
C GLY A 76 12.24 4.87 10.99
N HIS A 77 11.78 4.48 9.80
CA HIS A 77 12.29 5.00 8.54
C HIS A 77 11.71 6.38 8.24
N LEU A 78 12.58 7.32 7.90
CA LEU A 78 12.19 8.67 7.46
C LEU A 78 11.79 8.69 5.98
N ASP A 79 12.40 7.82 5.16
CA ASP A 79 12.14 7.69 3.74
C ASP A 79 11.51 6.33 3.43
N LEU A 80 10.39 6.34 2.71
CA LEU A 80 9.71 5.12 2.25
C LEU A 80 10.60 4.26 1.36
N ASN A 81 11.52 4.86 0.58
CA ASN A 81 12.44 4.12 -0.29
C ASN A 81 13.29 3.11 0.51
N THR A 82 13.65 3.44 1.75
CA THR A 82 14.40 2.53 2.63
C THR A 82 13.59 1.31 3.07
N THR A 83 12.26 1.39 3.03
CA THR A 83 11.36 0.27 3.30
C THR A 83 11.02 -0.49 2.02
N GLN A 84 10.94 0.20 0.87
CA GLN A 84 10.64 -0.39 -0.43
C GLN A 84 11.67 -1.47 -0.83
N ALA A 85 12.93 -1.32 -0.43
CA ALA A 85 13.96 -2.33 -0.67
C ALA A 85 13.63 -3.71 -0.04
N TYR A 86 12.73 -3.78 0.95
CA TYR A 86 12.28 -5.03 1.58
C TYR A 86 11.05 -5.64 0.92
N VAL A 87 10.42 -4.91 0.01
CA VAL A 87 9.23 -5.35 -0.70
C VAL A 87 9.70 -6.00 -1.99
N ALA A 88 9.91 -7.32 -1.94
CA ALA A 88 9.94 -8.10 -3.18
C ALA A 88 8.51 -8.10 -3.72
N VAL A 89 8.20 -7.13 -4.60
CA VAL A 89 6.87 -7.01 -5.18
C VAL A 89 6.64 -8.21 -6.10
N CYS A 90 5.98 -9.24 -5.58
CA CYS A 90 5.48 -10.35 -6.38
C CYS A 90 4.29 -9.82 -7.21
N PRO A 91 4.32 -9.87 -8.56
CA PRO A 91 3.24 -9.36 -9.40
C PRO A 91 1.85 -9.90 -9.04
N GLU A 92 1.78 -11.16 -8.63
CA GLU A 92 0.58 -11.84 -8.17
C GLU A 92 -0.03 -11.15 -6.92
N GLU A 93 0.81 -10.72 -5.98
CA GLU A 93 0.36 -10.02 -4.78
C GLU A 93 -0.21 -8.64 -5.11
N VAL A 94 0.42 -7.91 -6.05
CA VAL A 94 -0.10 -6.62 -6.54
C VAL A 94 -1.50 -6.79 -7.12
N ILE A 95 -1.66 -7.78 -8.02
CA ILE A 95 -2.95 -8.07 -8.65
C ILE A 95 -3.99 -8.45 -7.59
N ARG A 96 -3.62 -9.32 -6.65
CA ARG A 96 -4.49 -9.75 -5.54
C ARG A 96 -4.95 -8.57 -4.70
N HIS A 97 -4.03 -7.72 -4.24
CA HIS A 97 -4.37 -6.56 -3.40
C HIS A 97 -5.21 -5.51 -4.15
N HIS A 98 -4.91 -5.27 -5.43
CA HIS A 98 -5.71 -4.36 -6.25
C HIS A 98 -7.15 -4.87 -6.42
N ARG A 99 -7.33 -6.16 -6.73
CA ARG A 99 -8.66 -6.78 -6.84
C ARG A 99 -9.44 -6.68 -5.52
N GLN A 100 -8.80 -7.02 -4.39
CA GLN A 100 -9.42 -6.90 -3.07
C GLN A 100 -9.88 -5.47 -2.75
N LEU A 101 -9.06 -4.46 -3.08
CA LEU A 101 -9.41 -3.05 -2.91
C LEU A 101 -10.64 -2.68 -3.74
N VAL A 102 -10.68 -3.08 -5.00
CA VAL A 102 -11.81 -2.84 -5.89
C VAL A 102 -13.07 -3.52 -5.36
N ASP A 103 -12.98 -4.80 -4.97
CA ASP A 103 -14.12 -5.57 -4.47
C ASP A 103 -14.70 -4.98 -3.18
N GLN A 104 -13.85 -4.54 -2.24
CA GLN A 104 -14.30 -3.87 -1.02
C GLN A 104 -15.08 -2.59 -1.34
N ARG A 105 -14.63 -1.80 -2.31
CA ARG A 105 -15.34 -0.58 -2.74
C ARG A 105 -16.67 -0.91 -3.41
N ARG A 106 -16.72 -1.96 -4.23
CA ARG A 106 -17.95 -2.42 -4.88
C ARG A 106 -19.04 -2.78 -3.86
N LYS A 107 -18.67 -3.33 -2.69
CA LYS A 107 -19.63 -3.65 -1.61
C LYS A 107 -20.35 -2.43 -1.02
N HIS A 108 -19.72 -1.26 -1.05
CA HIS A 108 -20.29 -0.03 -0.49
C HIS A 108 -21.13 0.76 -1.49
N ARG A 109 -21.06 0.41 -2.78
CA ARG A 109 -21.77 1.13 -3.83
C ARG A 109 -23.20 0.58 -3.95
N PRO A 110 -24.22 1.44 -4.11
CA PRO A 110 -25.59 1.00 -4.35
C PRO A 110 -25.67 -0.02 -5.49
N SER A 111 -26.40 -1.12 -5.29
CA SER A 111 -26.51 -2.19 -6.28
C SER A 111 -27.13 -1.73 -7.60
N GLU A 112 -27.97 -0.69 -7.57
CA GLU A 112 -28.56 -0.08 -8.77
C GLU A 112 -27.51 0.44 -9.76
N GLU A 113 -26.35 0.90 -9.29
CA GLU A 113 -25.27 1.36 -10.17
C GLU A 113 -24.60 0.21 -10.97
N TYR A 114 -24.87 -1.05 -10.60
CA TYR A 114 -24.38 -2.23 -11.30
C TYR A 114 -25.47 -2.99 -12.05
N ARG A 115 -26.70 -2.44 -12.13
CA ARG A 115 -27.77 -3.01 -12.94
C ARG A 115 -27.38 -2.97 -14.41
N ASP A 116 -27.63 -4.05 -15.12
CA ASP A 116 -27.53 -4.07 -16.58
C ASP A 116 -28.58 -3.09 -17.17
N PRO A 117 -28.16 -2.11 -17.99
CA PRO A 117 -29.09 -1.19 -18.63
C PRO A 117 -30.03 -1.96 -19.55
N SER A 118 -31.29 -1.55 -19.60
CA SER A 118 -32.29 -2.10 -20.53
C SER A 118 -31.99 -1.71 -21.97
N ASP A 119 -32.54 -2.45 -22.92
CA ASP A 119 -32.40 -2.14 -24.35
C ASP A 119 -32.92 -0.74 -24.69
N THR A 120 -34.00 -0.29 -24.03
CA THR A 120 -34.53 1.08 -24.18
C THR A 120 -33.54 2.13 -23.66
N GLU A 121 -32.94 1.91 -22.48
CA GLU A 121 -31.90 2.80 -21.94
C GLU A 121 -30.67 2.85 -22.87
N TRP A 122 -30.31 1.72 -23.51
CA TRP A 122 -29.24 1.66 -24.51
C TRP A 122 -29.59 2.37 -25.81
N GLU A 123 -30.83 2.28 -26.28
CA GLU A 123 -31.32 3.01 -27.44
C GLU A 123 -31.32 4.52 -27.18
N ASP A 124 -31.83 4.96 -26.02
CA ASP A 124 -31.82 6.36 -25.60
C ASP A 124 -30.40 6.91 -25.47
N PHE A 125 -29.48 6.15 -24.85
CA PHE A 125 -28.08 6.53 -24.72
C PHE A 125 -27.41 6.67 -26.09
N ARG A 126 -27.59 5.71 -27.02
CA ARG A 126 -27.03 5.78 -28.38
C ARG A 126 -27.65 6.90 -29.23
N GLY A 127 -28.96 7.13 -29.07
CA GLY A 127 -29.67 8.24 -29.69
C GLY A 127 -29.13 9.60 -29.22
N HIS A 128 -28.78 9.72 -27.94
CA HIS A 128 -28.28 10.96 -27.35
C HIS A 128 -27.06 11.54 -28.08
N PHE A 129 -26.09 10.72 -28.46
CA PHE A 129 -24.88 11.17 -29.17
C PHE A 129 -25.10 11.45 -30.66
N SER A 130 -26.10 10.79 -31.26
CA SER A 130 -26.37 10.88 -32.70
C SER A 130 -27.24 12.08 -33.08
N LEU A 131 -28.02 12.61 -32.13
CA LEU A 131 -29.09 13.58 -32.40
C LEU A 131 -28.69 15.06 -32.27
N ARG A 132 -27.47 15.39 -31.83
CA ARG A 132 -27.06 16.79 -31.58
C ARG A 132 -25.87 17.24 -32.41
N LYS A 133 -26.16 17.61 -33.66
CA LYS A 133 -25.28 18.45 -34.47
C LYS A 133 -25.46 19.91 -34.05
N VAL A 134 -24.37 20.57 -33.68
CA VAL A 134 -24.31 22.03 -33.47
C VAL A 134 -23.71 22.69 -34.71
N ALA A 135 -23.89 24.00 -34.86
CA ALA A 135 -23.52 24.74 -36.08
C ALA A 135 -22.05 24.54 -36.52
N LEU A 136 -21.15 24.18 -35.60
CA LEU A 136 -19.72 23.97 -35.86
C LEU A 136 -19.21 22.55 -35.53
N GLY A 137 -20.08 21.56 -35.27
CA GLY A 137 -19.63 20.21 -34.94
C GLY A 137 -20.63 19.35 -34.17
N THR A 138 -20.13 18.42 -33.37
CA THR A 138 -20.91 17.54 -32.48
C THR A 138 -20.80 18.01 -31.03
N CYS A 139 -21.88 17.91 -30.26
CA CYS A 139 -21.87 18.25 -28.84
C CYS A 139 -21.50 17.02 -27.99
N ASP A 140 -20.31 17.00 -27.38
CA ASP A 140 -19.81 15.90 -26.53
C ASP A 140 -20.31 15.96 -25.08
N ARG A 141 -21.53 16.45 -24.87
CA ARG A 141 -22.08 16.59 -23.54
C ARG A 141 -22.35 15.21 -22.92
N PRO A 142 -22.04 14.99 -21.62
CA PRO A 142 -22.42 13.78 -20.92
C PRO A 142 -23.95 13.56 -20.86
N TYR A 143 -24.37 12.33 -21.14
CA TYR A 143 -25.75 11.85 -21.00
C TYR A 143 -26.34 12.22 -19.63
N GLY A 144 -27.58 12.71 -19.60
CA GLY A 144 -28.28 13.12 -18.38
C GLY A 144 -27.99 14.53 -17.86
N THR A 145 -27.22 15.35 -18.59
CA THR A 145 -26.93 16.75 -18.18
C THR A 145 -27.87 17.76 -18.89
N PRO A 146 -28.63 18.63 -18.18
CA PRO A 146 -29.69 19.50 -18.78
C PRO A 146 -29.13 20.70 -19.57
N CYS A 147 -29.58 20.99 -20.81
CA CYS A 147 -28.98 22.02 -21.69
C CYS A 147 -29.77 23.31 -21.74
N ARG A 148 -29.14 24.44 -21.41
CA ARG A 148 -29.78 25.75 -21.63
C ARG A 148 -29.98 26.06 -23.12
N HIS A 149 -29.17 25.47 -24.00
CA HIS A 149 -29.18 25.71 -25.44
C HIS A 149 -29.70 24.50 -26.24
N GLU A 150 -30.49 23.62 -25.60
CA GLU A 150 -30.95 22.33 -26.16
C GLU A 150 -31.61 22.47 -27.53
N ASN A 151 -32.22 23.63 -27.77
CA ASN A 151 -33.01 23.96 -28.95
C ASN A 151 -32.64 25.33 -29.54
N ALA A 152 -31.35 25.70 -29.59
CA ALA A 152 -30.94 27.01 -30.12
C ALA A 152 -31.41 27.28 -31.57
N CYS A 153 -31.87 26.26 -32.31
CA CYS A 153 -32.44 26.40 -33.65
C CYS A 153 -33.97 26.16 -33.74
N ALA A 154 -34.71 26.07 -32.61
CA ALA A 154 -36.17 25.91 -32.62
C ALA A 154 -36.94 27.16 -32.12
N SER A 155 -36.27 28.31 -32.04
CA SER A 155 -36.93 29.60 -31.85
C SER A 155 -37.24 30.21 -33.22
N GLU A 156 -38.54 30.40 -33.47
CA GLU A 156 -39.22 31.08 -34.59
C GLU A 156 -39.59 30.23 -35.81
N LEU A 157 -40.81 29.69 -35.74
CA LEU A 157 -41.82 29.72 -36.79
C LEU A 157 -43.16 30.11 -36.15
#